data_AF-A0A829MFS9-F1
#
_entry.id   AF-A0A829MFS9-F1
#
_cell.length_a   1.000
_cell.length_b   1.000
_cell.length_c   1.000
_cell.angle_alpha   90.00
_cell.angle_beta   90.00
_cell.angle_gamma   90.00
#
_symmetry.space_group_name_H-M   'P 1'
#
loop_
_entity.id
_entity.type
_entity.pdbx_description
1 polymer ?
#
loop_
_entity_poly.entity_id
_entity_poly.type
_entity_poly.pdbx_seq_one_letter_code
_entity_poly.pdbx_strand_id
1 'polypeptide(L)'
;MTLSDMAQNSLPVLRDPIVVAAFEGWNDAGDAASAALEHLDTTWQATPLMTIDDEDYYDYQVNRPVVRLVDGVTRELEWPGMHISYCSPPGSQRDVVLMHGAEPNMRWRTFCNRLLAIADRLDVSTVVILGALLADTPHTRPVPVSGTAYSPRPPSSSAWRKPGTRGPPVSPVCSRTPV
;
A
#
# COMPACT_ATOMS: atom_id res chain seq x y z
N MET A 1 3.38 -18.44 5.42
CA MET A 1 2.97 -18.19 6.83
C MET A 1 1.46 -18.38 6.95
N THR A 2 1.00 -19.35 7.75
CA THR A 2 -0.43 -19.72 7.81
C THR A 2 -1.22 -18.78 8.74
N LEU A 3 -2.55 -18.71 8.59
CA LEU A 3 -3.44 -17.98 9.53
C LEU A 3 -3.23 -18.37 11.00
N SER A 4 -2.64 -19.54 11.26
CA SER A 4 -2.30 -20.04 12.59
C SER A 4 -1.14 -19.27 13.24
N ASP A 5 -0.19 -18.72 12.48
CA ASP A 5 0.90 -17.90 13.04
C ASP A 5 0.41 -16.52 13.51
N MET A 6 -0.71 -16.03 12.96
CA MET A 6 -1.35 -14.79 13.43
C MET A 6 -1.94 -14.90 14.84
N ALA A 7 -2.07 -16.12 15.37
CA ALA A 7 -2.57 -16.35 16.73
C ALA A 7 -1.46 -16.21 17.80
N GLN A 8 -0.18 -16.22 17.42
CA GLN A 8 0.93 -16.13 18.38
C GLN A 8 1.38 -14.69 18.69
N ASN A 9 1.16 -13.72 17.79
CA ASN A 9 1.39 -12.29 18.05
C ASN A 9 0.05 -11.58 18.21
N SER A 10 -0.26 -11.11 19.42
CA SER A 10 -1.35 -10.15 19.63
C SER A 10 -1.13 -8.91 18.76
N LEU A 11 -2.08 -8.59 17.89
CA LEU A 11 -2.06 -7.34 17.13
C LEU A 11 -2.05 -6.12 18.07
N PRO A 12 -1.40 -5.01 17.70
CA PRO A 12 -1.38 -3.80 18.52
C PRO A 12 -2.78 -3.19 18.62
N VAL A 13 -3.08 -2.57 19.76
CA VAL A 13 -4.27 -1.72 19.91
C VAL A 13 -3.91 -0.32 19.41
N LEU A 14 -4.58 0.13 18.35
CA LEU A 14 -4.34 1.40 17.69
C LEU A 14 -5.48 2.39 17.97
N ARG A 15 -5.18 3.69 17.87
CA ARG A 15 -6.10 4.80 18.14
C ARG A 15 -6.67 5.31 16.82
N ASP A 16 -7.95 5.06 16.58
CA ASP A 16 -8.69 5.53 15.39
C ASP A 16 -7.88 5.36 14.08
N PRO A 17 -7.34 4.15 13.81
CA PRO A 17 -6.34 3.97 12.79
C PRO A 17 -6.89 4.17 11.38
N ILE A 18 -6.01 4.62 10.49
CA ILE A 18 -6.24 4.66 9.05
C ILE A 18 -5.20 3.81 8.34
N VAL A 19 -5.57 3.23 7.21
CA VAL A 19 -4.62 2.56 6.31
C VAL A 19 -4.23 3.50 5.19
N VAL A 20 -2.94 3.59 4.92
CA VAL A 20 -2.39 4.14 3.68
C VAL A 20 -1.71 3.00 2.95
N ALA A 21 -2.15 2.71 1.73
CA ALA A 21 -1.64 1.61 0.93
C ALA A 21 -1.06 2.07 -0.40
N ALA A 22 0.01 1.43 -0.88
CA ALA A 22 0.53 1.60 -2.23
C ALA A 22 0.98 0.24 -2.78
N PHE A 23 0.86 0.08 -4.09
CA PHE A 23 1.26 -1.13 -4.79
C PHE A 23 2.30 -0.75 -5.82
N GLU A 24 3.44 -1.43 -5.78
CA GLU A 24 4.52 -1.29 -6.76
C GLU A 24 4.11 -1.83 -8.13
N GLY A 25 4.87 -1.45 -9.16
CA GLY A 25 4.69 -1.94 -10.51
C GLY A 25 3.73 -1.06 -11.31
N TRP A 26 2.69 -1.65 -11.91
CA TRP A 26 1.88 -0.97 -12.92
C TRP A 26 1.13 0.27 -12.39
N ASN A 27 0.77 0.24 -11.11
CA ASN A 27 0.03 1.29 -10.42
C ASN A 27 0.93 2.46 -9.93
N ASP A 28 2.23 2.41 -10.20
CA ASP A 28 3.21 3.29 -9.58
C ASP A 28 4.22 3.93 -10.56
N ALA A 29 3.71 4.83 -11.40
CA ALA A 29 4.56 5.55 -12.35
C ALA A 29 5.65 6.38 -11.64
N GLY A 30 6.92 6.05 -11.91
CA GLY A 30 8.08 6.74 -11.33
C GLY A 30 8.28 6.44 -9.85
N ASP A 31 7.75 5.31 -9.37
CA ASP A 31 7.84 4.83 -7.98
C ASP A 31 7.27 5.85 -6.96
N ALA A 32 6.38 6.74 -7.40
CA ALA A 32 5.94 7.88 -6.62
C ALA A 32 5.08 7.50 -5.40
N ALA A 33 4.23 6.48 -5.52
CA ALA A 33 3.37 5.98 -4.45
C ALA A 33 4.16 5.10 -3.47
N SER A 34 4.98 4.16 -3.95
CA SER A 34 5.87 3.35 -3.11
C SER A 34 6.86 4.22 -2.35
N ALA A 35 7.57 5.13 -3.04
CA ALA A 35 8.50 6.06 -2.39
C ALA A 35 7.81 6.99 -1.39
N ALA A 36 6.54 7.35 -1.61
CA ALA A 36 5.77 8.10 -0.62
C ALA A 36 5.55 7.28 0.66
N LEU A 37 5.19 5.99 0.56
CA LEU A 37 5.03 5.14 1.74
C LEU A 37 6.36 4.85 2.42
N GLU A 38 7.43 4.58 1.68
CA GLU A 38 8.78 4.43 2.25
C GLU A 38 9.23 5.68 3.02
N HIS A 39 8.93 6.86 2.46
CA HIS A 39 9.20 8.13 3.13
C HIS A 39 8.41 8.27 4.43
N LEU A 40 7.13 7.89 4.44
CA LEU A 40 6.30 7.90 5.66
C LEU A 40 6.79 6.90 6.69
N ASP A 41 7.14 5.68 6.27
CA ASP A 41 7.68 4.62 7.12
C ASP A 41 8.96 5.10 7.83
N THR A 42 9.90 5.66 7.06
CA THR A 42 11.15 6.22 7.57
C THR A 42 10.91 7.43 8.48
N THR A 43 10.08 8.37 8.06
CA THR A 43 9.86 9.65 8.77
C THR A 43 9.13 9.45 10.09
N TRP A 44 8.19 8.52 10.14
CA TRP A 44 7.42 8.22 11.34
C TRP A 44 7.96 7.02 12.12
N GLN A 45 9.10 6.47 11.70
CA GLN A 45 9.77 5.33 12.31
C GLN A 45 8.80 4.17 12.55
N ALA A 46 8.10 3.78 11.47
CA ALA A 46 7.05 2.79 11.57
C ALA A 46 7.61 1.45 12.10
N THR A 47 6.80 0.81 12.93
CA THR A 47 7.13 -0.48 13.50
C THR A 47 6.59 -1.57 12.57
N PRO A 48 7.44 -2.49 12.07
CA PRO A 48 6.98 -3.61 11.28
C PRO A 48 5.96 -4.45 12.05
N LEU A 49 4.84 -4.76 11.41
CA LEU A 49 3.80 -5.62 11.96
C LEU A 49 3.90 -7.02 11.40
N MET A 50 3.86 -7.14 10.07
CA MET A 50 3.92 -8.41 9.37
C MET A 50 4.18 -8.24 7.86
N THR A 51 4.49 -9.35 7.19
CA THR A 51 4.61 -9.42 5.73
C THR A 51 3.68 -10.50 5.18
N ILE A 52 3.06 -10.23 4.02
CA ILE A 52 2.32 -11.23 3.23
C ILE A 52 3.15 -11.56 1.99
N ASP A 53 3.87 -12.68 2.07
CA ASP A 53 4.84 -13.18 1.09
C ASP A 53 4.45 -14.56 0.52
N ASP A 54 3.15 -14.88 0.58
CA ASP A 54 2.66 -16.19 0.15
C ASP A 54 2.89 -16.40 -1.35
N GLU A 55 3.56 -17.50 -1.71
CA GLU A 55 3.87 -17.86 -3.10
C GLU A 55 2.61 -18.02 -3.96
N ASP A 56 1.46 -18.29 -3.33
CA ASP A 56 0.16 -18.38 -4.00
C ASP A 56 -0.28 -17.07 -4.68
N TYR A 57 0.32 -15.93 -4.31
CA TYR A 57 -0.02 -14.61 -4.86
C TYR A 57 0.93 -14.13 -5.96
N TYR A 58 2.17 -14.63 -6.02
CA TYR A 58 3.23 -14.03 -6.84
C TYR A 58 3.77 -15.01 -7.89
N ASP A 59 3.89 -14.53 -9.12
CA ASP A 59 4.62 -15.22 -10.18
C ASP A 59 6.08 -14.75 -10.16
N TYR A 60 7.00 -15.61 -9.71
CA TYR A 60 8.42 -15.27 -9.60
C TYR A 60 9.16 -15.12 -10.94
N GLN A 61 8.52 -15.40 -12.08
CA GLN A 61 9.07 -15.03 -13.39
C GLN A 61 8.84 -13.54 -13.69
N VAL A 62 7.76 -12.98 -13.15
CA VAL A 62 7.37 -11.57 -13.27
C VAL A 62 7.99 -10.77 -12.12
N ASN A 63 7.71 -11.16 -10.88
CA ASN A 63 8.20 -10.53 -9.65
C ASN A 63 9.37 -11.34 -9.10
N ARG A 64 10.56 -11.13 -9.65
CA ARG A 64 11.76 -11.91 -9.29
C ARG A 64 12.28 -11.52 -7.91
N PRO A 65 12.62 -12.50 -7.04
CA PRO A 65 13.32 -12.21 -5.79
C PRO A 65 14.65 -11.50 -6.05
N VAL A 66 14.98 -10.55 -5.19
CA VAL A 66 16.21 -9.77 -5.28
C VAL A 66 17.28 -10.38 -4.39
N VAL A 67 18.49 -10.54 -4.92
CA VAL A 67 19.64 -11.04 -4.15
C VAL A 67 20.47 -9.85 -3.66
N ARG A 68 20.67 -9.75 -2.35
CA ARG A 68 21.64 -8.82 -1.77
C ARG A 68 22.97 -9.53 -1.54
N LEU A 69 23.99 -9.07 -2.26
CA LEU A 69 25.37 -9.53 -2.12
C LEU A 69 26.10 -8.61 -1.13
N VAL A 70 26.77 -9.19 -0.13
CA VAL A 70 27.72 -8.46 0.72
C VAL A 70 29.07 -9.16 0.61
N ASP A 71 30.09 -8.39 0.22
CA ASP A 71 31.45 -8.89 -0.07
C ASP A 71 31.50 -10.01 -1.13
N GLY A 72 30.65 -9.92 -2.15
CA GLY A 72 30.59 -10.90 -3.24
C GLY A 72 29.93 -12.24 -2.85
N VAL A 73 29.36 -12.34 -1.65
CA VAL A 73 28.63 -13.51 -1.17
C VAL A 73 27.15 -13.17 -1.06
N THR A 74 26.28 -14.05 -1.57
CA THR A 74 24.83 -13.93 -1.39
C THR A 74 24.52 -14.00 0.10
N ARG A 75 23.99 -12.92 0.64
CA ARG A 75 23.76 -12.77 2.08
C ARG A 75 22.30 -12.68 2.44
N GLU A 76 21.47 -12.20 1.51
CA GLU A 76 20.04 -12.05 1.73
C GLU A 76 19.29 -12.25 0.42
N LEU A 77 18.13 -12.89 0.53
CA LEU A 77 17.20 -13.07 -0.57
C LEU A 77 15.90 -12.39 -0.14
N GLU A 78 15.53 -11.36 -0.88
CA GLU A 78 14.32 -10.59 -0.64
C GLU A 78 13.23 -11.06 -1.60
N TRP A 79 12.17 -11.59 -1.03
CA TRP A 79 11.01 -12.09 -1.77
C TRP A 79 9.99 -10.97 -1.96
N PRO A 80 9.26 -10.95 -3.10
CA PRO A 80 8.16 -10.01 -3.24
C PRO A 80 7.11 -10.28 -2.17
N GLY A 81 6.60 -9.21 -1.57
CA GLY A 81 5.64 -9.31 -0.50
C GLY A 81 4.89 -8.00 -0.30
N MET A 82 3.83 -8.06 0.49
CA MET A 82 3.13 -6.89 1.01
C MET A 82 3.54 -6.69 2.45
N HIS A 83 4.29 -5.63 2.71
CA HIS A 83 4.77 -5.22 4.01
C HIS A 83 3.74 -4.37 4.72
N ILE A 84 3.49 -4.71 5.99
CA ILE A 84 2.53 -4.01 6.83
C ILE A 84 3.29 -3.50 8.06
N SER A 85 3.26 -2.19 8.27
CA SER A 85 3.84 -1.52 9.42
C SER A 85 2.81 -0.57 10.03
N TYR A 86 3.07 -0.09 11.24
CA TYR A 86 2.22 0.90 11.89
C TYR A 86 3.05 1.98 12.57
N CYS A 87 2.50 3.18 12.66
CA CYS A 87 3.16 4.33 13.26
C CYS A 87 2.16 5.30 13.89
N SER A 88 2.68 6.19 14.73
CA SER A 88 1.91 7.27 15.36
C SER A 88 2.55 8.61 14.98
N PRO A 89 2.06 9.27 13.90
CA PRO A 89 2.65 10.52 13.45
C PRO A 89 2.67 11.59 14.56
N PRO A 90 3.77 12.36 14.72
CA PRO A 90 3.87 13.38 15.75
C PRO A 90 2.72 14.40 15.67
N GLY A 91 2.02 14.61 16.80
CA GLY A 91 0.89 15.54 16.88
C GLY A 91 -0.44 15.00 16.33
N SER A 92 -0.47 13.76 15.81
CA SER A 92 -1.71 13.11 15.36
C SER A 92 -2.47 12.46 16.51
N GLN A 93 -3.80 12.52 16.44
CA GLN A 93 -4.71 11.74 17.29
C GLN A 93 -5.01 10.34 16.72
N ARG A 94 -4.57 10.08 15.49
CA ARG A 94 -4.77 8.83 14.76
C ARG A 94 -3.45 8.11 14.57
N ASP A 95 -3.48 6.79 14.68
CA ASP A 95 -2.40 5.93 14.23
C ASP A 95 -2.56 5.62 12.73
N VAL A 96 -1.45 5.29 12.08
CA VAL A 96 -1.42 5.00 10.64
C VAL A 96 -0.82 3.63 10.43
N VAL A 97 -1.54 2.80 9.69
CA VAL A 97 -1.08 1.50 9.19
C VAL A 97 -0.63 1.71 7.75
N LEU A 98 0.64 1.41 7.46
CA LEU A 98 1.19 1.48 6.12
C LEU A 98 1.17 0.07 5.52
N MET A 99 0.69 -0.05 4.28
CA MET A 99 0.67 -1.29 3.51
C MET A 99 1.33 -1.05 2.16
N HIS A 100 2.54 -1.53 1.94
CA HIS A 100 3.23 -1.36 0.65
C HIS A 100 3.91 -2.64 0.17
N GLY A 101 4.02 -2.78 -1.15
CA GLY A 101 4.79 -3.84 -1.77
C GLY A 101 4.28 -4.23 -3.15
N ALA A 102 4.75 -5.38 -3.64
CA ALA A 102 4.43 -5.87 -4.96
C ALA A 102 2.93 -6.17 -5.13
N GLU A 103 2.36 -5.78 -6.27
CA GLU A 103 1.01 -6.20 -6.64
C GLU A 103 0.96 -7.73 -6.85
N PRO A 104 -0.05 -8.44 -6.29
CA PRO A 104 -0.19 -9.88 -6.52
C PRO A 104 -0.46 -10.15 -8.01
N ASN A 105 0.11 -11.21 -8.55
CA ASN A 105 -0.21 -11.65 -9.92
C ASN A 105 -1.48 -12.50 -9.96
N MET A 106 -1.79 -13.21 -8.86
CA MET A 106 -2.83 -14.24 -8.80
C MET A 106 -3.69 -14.10 -7.54
N ARG A 107 -4.86 -14.76 -7.54
CA ARG A 107 -5.78 -14.86 -6.38
C ARG A 107 -6.19 -13.53 -5.71
N TRP A 108 -6.38 -12.47 -6.50
CA TRP A 108 -6.66 -11.13 -5.99
C TRP A 108 -7.81 -11.05 -4.97
N ARG A 109 -8.90 -11.79 -5.19
CA ARG A 109 -10.04 -11.79 -4.24
C ARG A 109 -9.60 -12.28 -2.85
N THR A 110 -8.81 -13.34 -2.81
CA THR A 110 -8.29 -13.91 -1.56
C THR A 110 -7.30 -12.96 -0.92
N PHE A 111 -6.41 -12.35 -1.70
CA PHE A 111 -5.46 -11.35 -1.23
C PHE A 111 -6.16 -10.12 -0.62
N CYS A 112 -7.15 -9.54 -1.32
CA CYS A 112 -7.94 -8.44 -0.80
C CYS A 112 -8.70 -8.82 0.47
N ASN A 113 -9.31 -10.00 0.53
CA ASN A 113 -9.98 -10.47 1.75
C ASN A 113 -9.01 -10.60 2.93
N ARG A 114 -7.76 -10.99 2.66
CA ARG A 114 -6.71 -11.07 3.69
C ARG A 114 -6.34 -9.68 4.20
N LEU A 115 -6.16 -8.70 3.32
CA LEU A 115 -5.91 -7.30 3.73
C LEU A 115 -7.08 -6.72 4.52
N LEU A 116 -8.32 -6.95 4.07
CA LEU A 116 -9.52 -6.50 4.77
C LEU A 116 -9.66 -7.14 6.15
N ALA A 117 -9.35 -8.44 6.29
CA ALA A 117 -9.36 -9.10 7.59
C ALA A 117 -8.30 -8.53 8.56
N ILE A 118 -7.16 -8.06 8.05
CA ILE A 118 -6.15 -7.37 8.87
C ILE A 118 -6.64 -5.99 9.28
N ALA A 119 -7.20 -5.22 8.33
CA ALA A 119 -7.76 -3.90 8.61
C ALA A 119 -8.91 -3.94 9.64
N ASP A 120 -9.80 -4.91 9.51
CA ASP A 120 -10.91 -5.16 10.46
C ASP A 120 -10.40 -5.47 11.87
N ARG A 121 -9.41 -6.36 12.01
CA ARG A 121 -8.82 -6.70 13.31
C ARG A 121 -8.05 -5.55 13.95
N LEU A 122 -7.57 -4.60 13.16
CA LEU A 122 -6.91 -3.38 13.63
C LEU A 122 -7.90 -2.23 13.89
N ASP A 123 -9.20 -2.44 13.69
CA ASP A 123 -10.26 -1.43 13.84
C ASP A 123 -10.03 -0.19 12.94
N VAL A 124 -9.61 -0.43 11.70
CA VAL A 124 -9.33 0.63 10.71
C VAL A 124 -10.62 1.31 10.27
N SER A 125 -10.66 2.64 10.37
CA SER A 125 -11.84 3.44 10.01
C SER A 125 -11.83 3.96 8.58
N THR A 126 -10.66 4.02 7.93
CA THR A 126 -10.52 4.55 6.57
C THR A 126 -9.31 3.95 5.88
N VAL A 127 -9.48 3.54 4.63
CA VAL A 127 -8.38 3.15 3.72
C VAL A 127 -8.16 4.23 2.68
N VAL A 128 -6.91 4.60 2.45
CA VAL A 128 -6.44 5.49 1.38
C VAL A 128 -5.44 4.73 0.52
N ILE A 129 -5.78 4.49 -0.74
CA ILE A 129 -4.86 3.85 -1.69
C ILE A 129 -4.19 4.93 -2.53
N LEU A 130 -2.87 4.91 -2.58
CA LEU A 130 -2.05 5.77 -3.42
C LEU A 130 -1.66 5.03 -4.70
N GLY A 131 -1.50 5.80 -5.77
CA GLY A 131 -1.02 5.32 -7.06
C GLY A 131 -0.62 6.49 -7.94
N ALA A 132 0.20 6.21 -8.94
CA ALA A 132 0.71 7.18 -9.88
C ALA A 132 0.57 6.66 -11.31
N LEU A 133 0.16 7.54 -12.23
CA LEU A 133 -0.03 7.21 -13.64
C LEU A 133 0.74 8.17 -14.54
N LEU A 134 1.20 7.63 -15.67
CA LEU A 134 1.72 8.45 -16.76
C LEU A 134 0.57 9.24 -17.38
N ALA A 135 0.74 10.57 -17.41
CA ALA A 135 -0.20 11.50 -18.01
C ALA A 135 0.56 12.51 -18.87
N ASP A 136 -0.13 13.07 -19.87
CA ASP A 136 0.36 14.19 -20.67
C ASP A 136 0.38 15.48 -19.84
N THR A 137 1.37 15.60 -18.96
CA THR A 137 1.59 16.77 -18.10
C THR A 137 3.05 17.22 -18.19
N PRO A 138 3.31 18.52 -18.40
CA PRO A 138 4.68 19.03 -18.38
C PRO A 138 5.24 19.03 -16.95
N HIS A 139 6.51 18.64 -16.78
CA HIS A 139 7.22 18.64 -15.49
C HIS A 139 7.47 20.05 -14.90
N THR A 140 7.10 21.11 -15.61
CA THR A 140 7.24 22.51 -15.21
C THR A 140 5.95 23.12 -14.66
N ARG A 141 4.94 22.28 -14.38
CA ARG A 141 3.66 22.67 -13.80
C ARG A 141 3.35 21.80 -12.57
N PRO A 142 2.48 22.26 -11.66
CA PRO A 142 2.06 21.44 -10.52
C PRO A 142 1.52 20.08 -10.94
N VAL A 143 1.83 19.04 -10.17
CA VAL A 143 1.41 17.66 -10.44
C VAL A 143 -0.12 17.55 -10.26
N PRO A 144 -0.88 17.12 -11.28
CA PRO A 144 -2.31 16.91 -11.14
C PRO A 144 -2.61 15.70 -10.24
N VAL A 145 -3.63 15.80 -9.39
CA VAL A 145 -4.06 14.71 -8.49
C VAL A 145 -5.50 14.33 -8.79
N SER A 146 -5.77 13.05 -9.02
CA SER A 146 -7.11 12.53 -9.28
C SER A 146 -7.46 11.36 -8.37
N GLY A 147 -8.74 11.14 -8.12
CA GLY A 147 -9.21 10.05 -7.27
C GLY A 147 -10.70 9.80 -7.34
N THR A 148 -11.13 8.74 -6.66
CA THR A 148 -12.51 8.39 -6.37
C THR A 148 -12.70 8.25 -4.87
N ALA A 149 -13.94 8.14 -4.44
CA ALA A 149 -14.23 7.89 -3.05
C ALA A 149 -15.54 7.11 -2.99
N TYR A 150 -15.74 6.39 -1.89
CA TYR A 150 -16.98 5.69 -1.60
C TYR A 150 -18.20 6.63 -1.53
N SER A 151 -17.97 7.89 -1.17
CA SER A 151 -19.02 8.92 -1.10
C SER A 151 -18.76 10.01 -2.14
N PRO A 152 -19.82 10.65 -2.67
CA PRO A 152 -19.69 11.66 -3.73
C PRO A 152 -19.03 12.95 -3.26
N ARG A 153 -18.70 13.11 -1.97
CA ARG A 153 -18.04 14.29 -1.42
C ARG A 153 -16.56 14.30 -1.84
N PRO A 154 -16.14 15.25 -2.70
CA PRO A 154 -14.74 15.44 -3.04
C PRO A 154 -13.93 15.80 -1.78
N PRO A 155 -12.65 15.41 -1.67
CA PRO A 155 -11.72 16.13 -0.81
C PRO A 155 -11.72 17.62 -1.20
N SER A 156 -11.57 18.52 -0.23
CA SER A 156 -11.72 19.97 -0.42
C SER A 156 -10.60 20.63 -1.24
N SER A 157 -9.73 19.86 -1.89
CA SER A 157 -8.59 20.38 -2.63
C SER A 157 -8.97 20.72 -4.08
N SER A 158 -8.54 21.89 -4.53
CA SER A 158 -8.78 22.43 -5.87
C SER A 158 -8.09 21.62 -6.99
N ALA A 159 -7.18 20.72 -6.65
CA ALA A 159 -6.46 19.86 -7.58
C ALA A 159 -7.21 18.58 -7.94
N TRP A 160 -8.25 18.20 -7.19
CA TRP A 160 -8.91 16.90 -7.33
C TRP A 160 -9.81 16.82 -8.56
N ARG A 161 -9.57 15.80 -9.40
CA ARG A 161 -10.42 15.49 -10.57
C ARG A 161 -10.97 14.07 -10.48
N LYS A 162 -12.24 13.89 -10.87
CA LYS A 162 -12.83 12.57 -11.06
C LYS A 162 -12.28 11.95 -12.35
N PRO A 163 -11.80 10.69 -12.32
CA PRO A 163 -11.46 9.97 -13.55
C PRO A 163 -12.73 9.78 -14.39
N GLY A 164 -12.64 10.06 -15.69
CA GLY A 164 -13.76 9.97 -16.64
C GLY A 164 -13.79 8.69 -17.48
N THR A 165 -12.91 7.72 -17.21
CA THR A 165 -12.64 6.59 -18.11
C THR A 165 -13.01 5.24 -17.49
N ARG A 166 -13.68 4.39 -18.29
CA ARG A 166 -13.72 2.95 -18.06
C ARG A 166 -12.42 2.36 -18.61
N GLY A 167 -11.66 1.68 -17.76
CA GLY A 167 -10.39 1.05 -18.09
C GLY A 167 -10.17 -0.22 -17.28
N PRO A 168 -9.00 -0.88 -17.40
CA PRO A 168 -8.67 -2.02 -16.55
C PRO A 168 -8.77 -1.65 -15.05
N PRO A 169 -9.15 -2.60 -14.18
CA PRO A 169 -9.59 -2.35 -12.81
C PRO A 169 -8.51 -1.75 -11.88
N VAL A 170 -7.25 -1.74 -12.32
CA VAL A 170 -6.07 -1.26 -11.58
C VAL A 170 -5.70 0.18 -11.87
N SER A 171 -6.48 0.91 -12.67
CA SER A 171 -6.19 2.33 -12.93
C SER A 171 -6.02 3.05 -11.58
N PRO A 172 -4.86 3.68 -11.30
CA PRO A 172 -4.57 4.35 -10.03
C PRO A 172 -5.59 5.45 -9.84
N VAL A 173 -6.55 5.14 -9.00
CA VAL A 173 -7.57 6.08 -8.59
C VAL A 173 -7.47 6.09 -7.09
N CYS A 174 -6.97 7.21 -6.56
CA CYS A 174 -6.91 7.45 -5.13
C CYS A 174 -8.32 7.23 -4.57
N SER A 175 -8.56 6.09 -3.93
CA SER A 175 -9.89 5.66 -3.51
C SER A 175 -9.96 5.69 -1.99
N ARG A 176 -10.98 6.37 -1.47
CA ARG A 176 -11.34 6.30 -0.06
C ARG A 176 -12.42 5.24 0.11
N THR A 177 -12.18 4.24 0.95
CA THR A 177 -13.14 3.17 1.24
C THR A 177 -13.28 3.02 2.76
N PRO A 178 -14.51 3.07 3.33
CA PRO A 178 -14.73 2.67 4.70
C PRO A 178 -14.57 1.15 4.78
N VAL A 179 -13.98 0.68 5.88
CA VAL A 179 -13.94 -0.75 6.20
C VAL A 179 -15.34 -1.21 6.61
#